data_AF-A0A1A7Y7A3-F1
#
_entry.id   AF-A0A1A7Y7A3-F1
#
_cell.length_a   1.000
_cell.length_b   1.000
_cell.length_c   1.000
_cell.angle_alpha   90.00
_cell.angle_beta   90.00
_cell.angle_gamma   90.00
#
_symmetry.space_group_name_H-M   'P 1'
#
loop_
_entity.id
_entity.type
_entity.pdbx_description
1 polymer ?
#
loop_
_entity_poly.entity_id
_entity_poly.type
_entity_poly.pdbx_seq_one_letter_code
_entity_poly.pdbx_strand_id
1 'polypeptide(L)'
;MDYQQKLAEKLTILNERGNGVLIRMNYIKKICSDSKLRPSFLTDKAMEPAIKYINKKFPNIDFRGNNNNLTNIQRQKSDILGATRSYYDSFMDVIEFRNHVYELLNTIDACQCFFDISFNFEFTKNYLDLIITYTSVIISLSRIDDKKVLVGMFNCAHEMTNGCSDPSYPRLGQIIVEYE
;
A
#
# COMPACT_ATOMS: atom_id res chain seq x y z
N MET A 1 -6.63 17.78 30.01
CA MET A 1 -5.71 16.82 29.35
C MET A 1 -5.68 17.00 27.82
N ASP A 2 -6.57 17.81 27.22
CA ASP A 2 -6.69 17.95 25.76
C ASP A 2 -5.55 18.73 25.08
N TYR A 3 -4.89 19.64 25.79
CA TYR A 3 -3.76 20.42 25.25
C TYR A 3 -2.54 19.58 24.86
N GLN A 4 -2.44 18.31 25.27
CA GLN A 4 -1.33 17.41 24.93
C GLN A 4 -1.56 16.59 23.66
N GLN A 5 -2.72 16.71 23.00
CA GLN A 5 -3.05 15.88 21.84
C GLN A 5 -2.30 16.24 20.55
N LYS A 6 -1.70 17.45 20.50
CA LYS A 6 -0.90 17.95 19.37
C LYS A 6 -1.61 17.82 18.02
N LEU A 7 -2.90 18.17 17.98
CA LEU A 7 -3.75 17.96 16.81
C LEU A 7 -3.25 18.75 15.60
N ALA A 8 -2.80 19.99 15.81
CA ALA A 8 -2.28 20.84 14.74
C ALA A 8 -1.02 20.22 14.10
N GLU A 9 -0.08 19.76 14.91
CA GLU A 9 1.15 19.13 14.45
C GLU A 9 0.87 17.81 13.72
N LYS A 10 0.01 16.95 14.31
CA LYS A 10 -0.38 15.67 13.70
C LYS A 10 -1.08 15.89 12.37
N LEU A 11 -2.04 16.80 12.29
CA LEU A 11 -2.74 17.14 11.05
C LEU A 11 -1.77 17.65 9.97
N THR A 12 -0.83 18.52 10.35
CA THR A 12 0.14 19.11 9.40
C THR A 12 1.04 18.03 8.82
N ILE A 13 1.65 17.21 9.68
CA ILE A 13 2.56 16.13 9.27
C ILE A 13 1.83 15.07 8.44
N LEU A 14 0.61 14.69 8.83
CA LEU A 14 -0.15 13.69 8.09
C LEU A 14 -0.65 14.19 6.74
N ASN A 15 -1.02 15.46 6.60
CA ASN A 15 -1.35 16.03 5.30
C ASN A 15 -0.14 16.01 4.35
N GLU A 16 1.03 16.41 4.83
CA GLU A 16 2.26 16.35 4.03
C GLU A 16 2.63 14.92 3.66
N ARG A 17 2.62 13.98 4.63
CA ARG A 17 2.88 12.56 4.38
C ARG A 17 1.88 11.97 3.39
N GLY A 18 0.60 12.28 3.55
CA GLY A 18 -0.49 11.80 2.69
C GLY A 18 -0.29 12.21 1.23
N ASN A 19 0.14 13.44 0.98
CA ASN A 19 0.51 13.91 -0.37
C ASN A 19 1.65 13.09 -0.96
N GLY A 20 2.70 12.82 -0.18
CA GLY A 20 3.82 11.98 -0.61
C GLY A 20 3.39 10.54 -0.95
N VAL A 21 2.51 9.95 -0.12
CA VAL A 21 1.94 8.61 -0.37
C VAL A 21 1.08 8.62 -1.64
N LEU A 22 0.24 9.64 -1.84
CA LEU A 22 -0.60 9.78 -3.02
C LEU A 22 0.23 9.89 -4.32
N ILE A 23 1.32 10.67 -4.28
CA ILE A 23 2.26 10.78 -5.41
C ILE A 23 2.84 9.41 -5.76
N ARG A 24 3.30 8.64 -4.75
CA ARG A 24 3.83 7.29 -4.97
C ARG A 24 2.78 6.35 -5.56
N MET A 25 1.56 6.33 -5.02
CA MET A 25 0.47 5.50 -5.57
C MET A 25 0.15 5.86 -7.02
N ASN A 26 0.08 7.15 -7.33
CA ASN A 26 -0.15 7.64 -8.69
C ASN A 26 0.98 7.25 -9.64
N TYR A 27 2.24 7.31 -9.18
CA TYR A 27 3.40 6.88 -9.96
C TYR A 27 3.35 5.38 -10.27
N ILE A 28 3.11 4.53 -9.26
CA ILE A 28 2.98 3.08 -9.43
C ILE A 28 1.86 2.75 -10.42
N LYS A 29 0.69 3.38 -10.26
CA LYS A 29 -0.43 3.22 -11.18
C LYS A 29 -0.04 3.53 -12.62
N LYS A 30 0.62 4.67 -12.85
CA LYS A 30 1.06 5.09 -14.20
C LYS A 30 2.04 4.10 -14.81
N ILE A 31 3.05 3.67 -14.06
CA ILE A 31 4.04 2.72 -14.55
C ILE A 31 3.43 1.37 -14.87
N CYS A 32 2.54 0.86 -14.03
CA CYS A 32 1.90 -0.42 -14.31
C CYS A 32 0.95 -0.33 -15.51
N SER A 33 0.29 0.80 -15.74
CA SER A 33 -0.66 0.97 -16.84
C SER A 33 -0.01 1.27 -18.20
N ASP A 34 1.20 1.82 -18.21
CA ASP A 34 1.92 2.21 -19.43
C ASP A 34 2.68 1.00 -20.03
N SER A 35 2.35 0.62 -21.26
CA SER A 35 2.94 -0.55 -21.92
C SER A 35 4.46 -0.47 -22.14
N LYS A 36 5.05 0.73 -22.13
CA LYS A 36 6.49 0.95 -22.30
C LYS A 36 7.24 1.01 -20.98
N LEU A 37 6.60 1.48 -19.91
CA LEU A 37 7.22 1.62 -18.59
C LEU A 37 6.93 0.45 -17.66
N ARG A 38 5.93 -0.38 -17.98
CA ARG A 38 5.52 -1.52 -17.17
C ARG A 38 6.70 -2.44 -16.87
N PRO A 39 6.90 -2.85 -15.61
CA PRO A 39 8.01 -3.71 -15.23
C PRO A 39 8.06 -4.99 -16.07
N SER A 40 9.25 -5.37 -16.51
CA SER A 40 9.46 -6.52 -17.41
C SER A 40 8.92 -7.83 -16.85
N PHE A 41 9.02 -8.03 -15.53
CA PHE A 41 8.49 -9.22 -14.87
C PHE A 41 6.95 -9.33 -14.93
N LEU A 42 6.24 -8.24 -15.20
CA LEU A 42 4.79 -8.23 -15.43
C LEU A 42 4.39 -8.42 -16.91
N THR A 43 5.36 -8.34 -17.83
CA THR A 43 5.13 -8.50 -19.28
C THR A 43 5.78 -9.76 -19.86
N ASP A 44 6.71 -10.38 -19.12
CA ASP A 44 7.36 -11.63 -19.49
C ASP A 44 6.36 -12.80 -19.53
N LYS A 45 6.26 -13.45 -20.70
CA LYS A 45 5.43 -14.64 -20.90
C LYS A 45 5.80 -15.79 -19.96
N ALA A 46 7.07 -15.89 -19.56
CA ALA A 46 7.50 -16.91 -18.60
C ALA A 46 6.90 -16.68 -17.21
N MET A 47 6.55 -15.44 -16.85
CA MET A 47 5.96 -15.09 -15.55
C MET A 47 4.44 -15.19 -15.53
N GLU A 48 3.79 -15.34 -16.68
CA GLU A 48 2.32 -15.37 -16.77
C GLU A 48 1.64 -16.46 -15.89
N PRO A 49 2.17 -17.69 -15.77
CA PRO A 49 1.62 -18.68 -14.83
C PRO A 49 1.68 -18.22 -13.37
N ALA A 50 2.79 -17.59 -12.98
CA ALA A 50 2.98 -17.06 -11.64
C ALA A 50 2.01 -15.92 -11.35
N ILE A 51 1.87 -14.97 -12.28
CA ILE A 51 0.94 -13.84 -12.19
C ILE A 51 -0.50 -14.34 -11.99
N LYS A 52 -0.96 -15.28 -12.82
CA LYS A 52 -2.31 -15.85 -12.73
C LYS A 52 -2.52 -16.59 -11.40
N TYR A 53 -1.54 -17.37 -10.98
CA TYR A 53 -1.61 -18.12 -9.73
C TYR A 53 -1.69 -17.18 -8.52
N ILE A 54 -0.82 -16.17 -8.46
CA ILE A 54 -0.79 -15.15 -7.41
C ILE A 54 -2.13 -14.43 -7.33
N ASN A 55 -2.62 -13.89 -8.46
CA ASN A 55 -3.91 -13.18 -8.47
C ASN A 55 -5.07 -14.04 -7.97
N LYS A 56 -5.10 -15.32 -8.34
CA LYS A 56 -6.16 -16.27 -7.94
C LYS A 56 -6.09 -16.64 -6.46
N LYS A 57 -4.88 -16.71 -5.89
CA LYS A 57 -4.65 -17.21 -4.53
C LYS A 57 -4.44 -16.12 -3.50
N PHE A 58 -4.22 -14.88 -3.91
CA PHE A 58 -3.98 -13.76 -3.02
C PHE A 58 -5.09 -13.60 -1.97
N PRO A 59 -4.77 -13.38 -0.68
CA PRO A 59 -3.43 -13.31 -0.08
C PRO A 59 -2.88 -14.67 0.38
N ASN A 60 -3.65 -15.74 0.26
CA ASN A 60 -3.30 -17.09 0.72
C ASN A 60 -2.54 -17.89 -0.37
N ILE A 61 -1.35 -17.42 -0.73
CA ILE A 61 -0.51 -18.07 -1.73
C ILE A 61 0.18 -19.28 -1.08
N ASP A 62 0.04 -20.46 -1.67
CA ASP A 62 0.73 -21.65 -1.22
C ASP A 62 2.12 -21.76 -1.89
N PHE A 63 3.15 -21.65 -1.06
CA PHE A 63 4.57 -21.73 -1.41
C PHE A 63 5.18 -23.11 -1.06
N ARG A 64 4.45 -23.95 -0.32
CA ARG A 64 4.97 -25.21 0.20
C ARG A 64 4.81 -26.30 -0.86
N GLY A 65 5.94 -26.83 -1.30
CA GLY A 65 6.00 -27.82 -2.38
C GLY A 65 6.43 -27.21 -3.70
N ASN A 66 6.92 -28.05 -4.60
CA ASN A 66 7.48 -27.65 -5.88
C ASN A 66 6.35 -27.17 -6.82
N ASN A 67 5.85 -25.95 -6.60
CA ASN A 67 4.73 -25.40 -7.36
C ASN A 67 5.23 -24.93 -8.73
N ASN A 68 4.87 -25.68 -9.77
CA ASN A 68 5.26 -25.40 -11.16
C ASN A 68 4.90 -23.98 -11.63
N ASN A 69 3.90 -23.33 -11.02
CA ASN A 69 3.52 -21.95 -11.37
C ASN A 69 4.53 -20.91 -10.87
N LEU A 70 5.28 -21.21 -9.80
CA LEU A 70 6.22 -20.28 -9.15
C LEU A 70 7.69 -20.56 -9.49
N THR A 71 7.98 -21.56 -10.33
CA THR A 71 9.34 -21.98 -10.72
C THR A 71 10.17 -20.82 -11.27
N ASN A 72 9.57 -19.96 -12.10
CA ASN A 72 10.28 -18.82 -12.66
C ASN A 72 10.56 -17.73 -11.63
N ILE A 73 9.74 -17.57 -10.58
CA ILE A 73 10.08 -16.67 -9.46
C ILE A 73 11.24 -17.26 -8.66
N GLN A 74 11.23 -18.56 -8.38
CA GLN A 74 12.31 -19.24 -7.66
C GLN A 74 13.67 -19.07 -8.37
N ARG A 75 13.70 -19.16 -9.70
CA ARG A 75 14.94 -19.09 -10.50
C ARG A 75 15.61 -17.70 -10.44
N GLN A 76 14.82 -16.63 -10.31
CA GLN A 76 15.28 -15.23 -10.32
C GLN A 76 14.79 -14.47 -9.08
N LYS A 77 14.71 -15.14 -7.94
CA LYS A 77 14.15 -14.59 -6.69
C LYS A 77 14.85 -13.33 -6.22
N SER A 78 16.17 -13.22 -6.37
CA SER A 78 16.94 -12.02 -5.98
C SER A 78 16.57 -10.81 -6.83
N ASP A 79 16.41 -11.00 -8.14
CA ASP A 79 16.06 -9.92 -9.07
C ASP A 79 14.61 -9.47 -8.85
N ILE A 80 13.69 -10.42 -8.62
CA ILE A 80 12.30 -10.13 -8.27
C ILE A 80 12.20 -9.39 -6.95
N LEU A 81 12.94 -9.79 -5.91
CA LEU A 81 13.01 -9.07 -4.65
C LEU A 81 13.46 -7.62 -4.85
N GLY A 82 14.55 -7.41 -5.59
CA GLY A 82 15.05 -6.08 -5.89
C GLY A 82 14.04 -5.23 -6.67
N ALA A 83 13.40 -5.81 -7.67
CA ALA A 83 12.46 -5.11 -8.55
C ALA A 83 11.10 -4.83 -7.90
N THR A 84 10.69 -5.62 -6.89
CA THR A 84 9.38 -5.48 -6.22
C THR A 84 9.44 -4.72 -4.89
N ARG A 85 10.62 -4.58 -4.28
CA ARG A 85 10.80 -3.96 -2.96
C ARG A 85 10.23 -2.55 -2.86
N SER A 86 10.55 -1.66 -3.79
CA SER A 86 10.06 -0.27 -3.73
C SER A 86 8.54 -0.16 -3.83
N TYR A 87 7.88 -1.06 -4.57
CA TYR A 87 6.42 -1.16 -4.62
C TYR A 87 5.86 -1.66 -3.29
N TYR A 88 6.44 -2.74 -2.74
CA TYR A 88 6.03 -3.31 -1.46
C TYR A 88 6.14 -2.28 -0.32
N ASP A 89 7.27 -1.60 -0.21
CA ASP A 89 7.51 -0.55 0.78
C ASP A 89 6.51 0.61 0.61
N SER A 90 6.21 0.99 -0.64
CA SER A 90 5.20 2.03 -0.92
C SER A 90 3.79 1.62 -0.51
N PHE A 91 3.42 0.34 -0.63
CA PHE A 91 2.13 -0.15 -0.14
C PHE A 91 2.10 -0.24 1.39
N MET A 92 3.21 -0.60 2.02
CA MET A 92 3.36 -0.54 3.48
C MET A 92 3.16 0.88 4.02
N ASP A 93 3.70 1.88 3.33
CA ASP A 93 3.47 3.29 3.68
C ASP A 93 1.99 3.68 3.68
N VAL A 94 1.18 3.12 2.76
CA VAL A 94 -0.27 3.36 2.73
C VAL A 94 -0.94 2.82 3.99
N ILE A 95 -0.53 1.63 4.45
CA ILE A 95 -1.05 1.02 5.68
C ILE A 95 -0.69 1.88 6.88
N GLU A 96 0.57 2.27 7.00
CA GLU A 96 1.01 3.11 8.10
C GLU A 96 0.28 4.44 8.11
N PHE A 97 0.19 5.10 6.96
CA PHE A 97 -0.55 6.35 6.83
C PHE A 97 -2.00 6.18 7.26
N ARG A 98 -2.68 5.14 6.78
CA ARG A 98 -4.05 4.77 7.19
C ARG A 98 -4.17 4.67 8.70
N ASN A 99 -3.30 3.91 9.37
CA ASN A 99 -3.41 3.71 10.82
C ASN A 99 -3.30 5.03 11.60
N HIS A 100 -2.34 5.88 11.23
CA HIS A 100 -2.17 7.17 11.89
C HIS A 100 -3.35 8.12 11.63
N VAL A 101 -3.95 8.06 10.43
CA VAL A 101 -5.18 8.80 10.14
C VAL A 101 -6.32 8.31 11.03
N TYR A 102 -6.57 6.99 11.11
CA TYR A 102 -7.62 6.46 11.99
C TYR A 102 -7.43 6.85 13.45
N GLU A 103 -6.20 6.74 13.97
CA GLU A 103 -5.88 7.13 15.34
C GLU A 103 -6.17 8.62 15.59
N LEU A 104 -5.79 9.49 14.65
CA LEU A 104 -6.04 10.92 14.76
C LEU A 104 -7.54 11.24 14.68
N LEU A 105 -8.27 10.63 13.74
CA LEU A 105 -9.71 10.84 13.60
C LEU A 105 -10.47 10.39 14.86
N ASN A 106 -10.11 9.25 15.45
CA ASN A 106 -10.69 8.79 16.72
C ASN A 106 -10.37 9.76 17.87
N THR A 107 -9.17 10.34 17.88
CA THR A 107 -8.80 11.34 18.90
C THR A 107 -9.64 12.62 18.74
N ILE A 108 -9.82 13.09 17.51
CA ILE A 108 -10.63 14.27 17.19
C ILE A 108 -12.09 14.05 17.60
N ASP A 109 -12.65 12.87 17.30
CA ASP A 109 -14.00 12.47 17.69
C ASP A 109 -14.16 12.46 19.22
N ALA A 110 -13.22 11.84 19.93
CA ALA A 110 -13.22 11.80 21.39
C ALA A 110 -13.09 13.18 22.05
N CYS A 111 -12.34 14.10 21.43
CA CYS A 111 -12.23 15.49 21.88
C CYS A 111 -13.46 16.35 21.54
N GLN A 112 -14.44 15.81 20.78
CA GLN A 112 -15.63 16.52 20.33
C GLN A 112 -15.29 17.88 19.72
N CYS A 113 -14.26 17.92 18.86
CA CYS A 113 -13.74 19.18 18.35
C CYS A 113 -14.81 19.96 17.55
N PHE A 114 -14.88 21.26 17.78
CA PHE A 114 -15.72 22.17 17.02
C PHE A 114 -15.07 22.55 15.69
N PHE A 115 -15.82 22.50 14.60
CA PHE A 115 -15.35 22.82 13.24
C PHE A 115 -16.16 23.95 12.64
N ASP A 116 -15.51 25.08 12.38
CA ASP A 116 -16.08 26.22 11.67
C ASP A 116 -14.99 26.91 10.85
N ILE A 117 -15.12 26.84 9.53
CA ILE A 117 -14.15 27.39 8.58
C ILE A 117 -13.93 28.90 8.75
N SER A 118 -14.91 29.64 9.27
CA SER A 118 -14.82 31.08 9.51
C SER A 118 -14.13 31.43 10.83
N PHE A 119 -14.06 30.50 11.78
CA PHE A 119 -13.46 30.73 13.09
C PHE A 119 -12.11 30.03 13.25
N ASN A 120 -12.05 28.72 13.02
CA ASN A 120 -10.84 27.91 13.14
C ASN A 120 -10.41 27.35 11.77
N PHE A 121 -10.19 28.28 10.83
CA PHE A 121 -9.87 28.01 9.43
C PHE A 121 -8.80 26.93 9.24
N GLU A 122 -7.64 27.07 9.87
CA GLU A 122 -6.53 26.11 9.68
C GLU A 122 -6.90 24.71 10.16
N PHE A 123 -7.56 24.60 11.32
CA PHE A 123 -7.93 23.32 11.88
C PHE A 123 -8.99 22.61 11.04
N THR A 124 -10.06 23.32 10.67
CA THR A 124 -11.12 22.79 9.81
C THR A 124 -10.60 22.43 8.42
N LYS A 125 -9.79 23.29 7.80
CA LYS A 125 -9.19 23.03 6.49
C LYS A 125 -8.28 21.80 6.53
N ASN A 126 -7.32 21.73 7.46
CA ASN A 126 -6.39 20.61 7.54
C ASN A 126 -7.09 19.28 7.83
N TYR A 127 -8.17 19.29 8.61
CA TYR A 127 -8.99 18.10 8.83
C TYR A 127 -9.66 17.61 7.54
N LEU A 128 -10.31 18.52 6.79
CA LEU A 128 -10.96 18.18 5.53
C LEU A 128 -9.94 17.74 4.46
N ASP A 129 -8.81 18.44 4.35
CA ASP A 129 -7.71 18.07 3.44
C ASP A 129 -7.19 16.66 3.75
N LEU A 130 -7.06 16.29 5.03
CA LEU A 130 -6.59 14.98 5.42
C LEU A 130 -7.57 13.89 4.99
N ILE A 131 -8.88 14.11 5.17
CA ILE A 131 -9.93 13.17 4.74
C ILE A 131 -9.93 13.01 3.21
N ILE A 132 -9.84 14.12 2.47
CA ILE A 132 -9.80 14.09 1.00
C ILE A 132 -8.54 13.35 0.52
N THR A 133 -7.39 13.64 1.13
CA THR A 133 -6.11 13.00 0.79
C THR A 133 -6.15 11.50 1.10
N TYR A 134 -6.64 11.12 2.28
CA TYR A 134 -6.84 9.71 2.66
C TYR A 134 -7.75 8.98 1.66
N THR A 135 -8.90 9.56 1.36
CA THR A 135 -9.85 8.99 0.39
C THR A 135 -9.20 8.84 -1.00
N SER A 136 -8.46 9.85 -1.44
CA SER A 136 -7.74 9.81 -2.72
C SER A 136 -6.66 8.74 -2.76
N VAL A 137 -5.91 8.54 -1.67
CA VAL A 137 -4.91 7.46 -1.55
C VAL A 137 -5.57 6.09 -1.70
N ILE A 138 -6.68 5.85 -0.99
CA ILE A 138 -7.39 4.58 -1.04
C ILE A 138 -7.99 4.31 -2.43
N ILE A 139 -8.60 5.31 -3.06
CA ILE A 139 -9.11 5.20 -4.44
C ILE A 139 -7.96 4.99 -5.45
N SER A 140 -6.82 5.64 -5.27
CA SER A 140 -5.66 5.42 -6.13
C SER A 140 -5.08 4.02 -5.95
N LEU A 141 -5.05 3.48 -4.73
CA LEU A 141 -4.63 2.10 -4.45
C LEU A 141 -5.55 1.09 -5.13
N SER A 142 -6.88 1.24 -5.02
CA SER A 142 -7.83 0.28 -5.62
C SER A 142 -7.69 0.19 -7.14
N ARG A 143 -7.34 1.31 -7.78
CA ARG A 143 -7.12 1.46 -9.23
C ARG A 143 -5.76 0.98 -9.74
N ILE A 144 -4.94 0.36 -8.89
CA ILE A 144 -3.73 -0.35 -9.34
C ILE A 144 -4.12 -1.81 -9.58
N ASP A 145 -4.20 -2.21 -10.85
CA ASP A 145 -4.64 -3.56 -11.23
C ASP A 145 -3.67 -4.64 -10.72
N ASP A 146 -2.37 -4.39 -10.79
CA ASP A 146 -1.33 -5.36 -10.43
C ASP A 146 -0.93 -5.36 -8.95
N LYS A 147 -1.66 -4.64 -8.08
CA LYS A 147 -1.30 -4.51 -6.65
C LYS A 147 -1.10 -5.87 -5.97
N LYS A 148 -1.98 -6.84 -6.25
CA LYS A 148 -1.90 -8.22 -5.74
C LYS A 148 -0.65 -8.94 -6.23
N VAL A 149 -0.30 -8.76 -7.50
CA VAL A 149 0.87 -9.38 -8.13
C VAL A 149 2.15 -8.80 -7.55
N LEU A 150 2.26 -7.47 -7.45
CA LEU A 150 3.44 -6.79 -6.91
C LEU A 150 3.74 -7.25 -5.47
N VAL A 151 2.71 -7.27 -4.62
CA VAL A 151 2.84 -7.68 -3.22
C VAL A 151 3.06 -9.20 -3.10
N GLY A 152 2.33 -10.00 -3.88
CA GLY A 152 2.47 -11.45 -3.88
C GLY A 152 3.84 -11.90 -4.38
N MET A 153 4.36 -11.33 -5.46
CA MET A 153 5.68 -11.65 -6.01
C MET A 153 6.81 -11.32 -5.03
N PHE A 154 6.73 -10.15 -4.36
CA PHE A 154 7.69 -9.81 -3.31
C PHE A 154 7.69 -10.87 -2.21
N ASN A 155 6.52 -11.22 -1.67
CA ASN A 155 6.43 -12.19 -0.59
C ASN A 155 6.86 -13.60 -1.02
N CYS A 156 6.49 -14.05 -2.23
CA CYS A 156 7.00 -15.28 -2.84
C CYS A 156 8.53 -15.31 -2.77
N ALA A 157 9.17 -14.28 -3.32
CA ALA A 157 10.60 -14.23 -3.46
C ALA A 157 11.32 -14.05 -2.10
N HIS A 158 10.69 -13.34 -1.16
CA HIS A 158 11.14 -13.20 0.22
C HIS A 158 11.16 -14.55 0.94
N GLU A 159 10.04 -15.28 0.91
CA GLU A 159 9.92 -16.59 1.55
C GLU A 159 10.87 -17.62 0.94
N MET A 160 11.01 -17.63 -0.39
CA MET A 160 11.96 -18.48 -1.10
C MET A 160 13.43 -18.16 -0.77
N THR A 161 13.71 -16.97 -0.24
CA THR A 161 15.06 -16.54 0.13
C THR A 161 15.34 -16.76 1.62
N ASN A 162 14.37 -16.46 2.48
CA ASN A 162 14.54 -16.43 3.93
C ASN A 162 13.93 -17.64 4.66
N GLY A 163 13.12 -18.45 3.97
CA GLY A 163 12.43 -19.61 4.54
C GLY A 163 11.15 -19.26 5.32
N CYS A 164 10.78 -17.98 5.39
CA CYS A 164 9.55 -17.51 6.03
C CYS A 164 8.97 -16.30 5.26
N SER A 165 7.66 -16.11 5.32
CA SER A 165 6.99 -14.94 4.76
C SER A 165 7.40 -13.66 5.47
N ASP A 166 7.27 -12.51 4.78
CA ASP A 166 7.46 -11.21 5.44
C ASP A 166 6.39 -11.02 6.53
N PRO A 167 6.77 -10.58 7.75
CA PRO A 167 5.82 -10.43 8.86
C PRO A 167 4.67 -9.46 8.58
N SER A 168 4.87 -8.50 7.67
CA SER A 168 3.85 -7.50 7.32
C SER A 168 2.92 -7.96 6.21
N TYR A 169 3.26 -9.04 5.49
CA TYR A 169 2.49 -9.53 4.35
C TYR A 169 1.03 -9.89 4.69
N PRO A 170 0.71 -10.59 5.81
CA PRO A 170 -0.67 -10.91 6.13
C PRO A 170 -1.55 -9.67 6.27
N ARG A 171 -1.02 -8.63 6.94
CA ARG A 171 -1.71 -7.36 7.14
C ARG A 171 -1.90 -6.60 5.83
N LEU A 172 -0.85 -6.54 5.00
CA LEU A 172 -0.90 -5.88 3.70
C LEU A 172 -1.83 -6.60 2.73
N GLY A 173 -1.82 -7.93 2.72
CA GLY A 173 -2.73 -8.76 1.95
C GLY A 173 -4.18 -8.49 2.31
N GLN A 174 -4.51 -8.44 3.60
CA GLN A 174 -5.85 -8.11 4.06
C GLN A 174 -6.31 -6.72 3.61
N ILE A 175 -5.47 -5.69 3.79
CA ILE A 175 -5.82 -4.32 3.40
C ILE A 175 -6.03 -4.19 1.88
N ILE A 176 -5.24 -4.88 1.07
CA ILE A 176 -5.43 -4.90 -0.40
C ILE A 176 -6.78 -5.53 -0.77
N VAL A 177 -7.25 -6.53 -0.04
CA VAL A 177 -8.56 -7.17 -0.27
C VAL A 177 -9.71 -6.31 0.27
N GLU A 178 -9.54 -5.64 1.42
CA GLU A 178 -10.55 -4.76 2.01
C GLU A 178 -10.86 -3.55 1.13
N TYR A 179 -9.90 -3.09 0.32
CA TYR A 179 -10.01 -1.91 -0.56
C TYR A 179 -10.02 -2.27 -2.06
N GLU A 180 -10.43 -3.48 -2.42
CA GLU A 180 -10.85 -3.80 -3.81
C GLU A 180 -12.19 -3.16 -4.16
#